data_AF-A0A6G3ULG3-F1
#
_entry.id   AF-A0A6G3ULG3-F1
#
_cell.length_a   1.000
_cell.length_b   1.000
_cell.length_c   1.000
_cell.angle_alpha   90.00
_cell.angle_beta   90.00
_cell.angle_gamma   90.00
#
_symmetry.space_group_name_H-M   'P 1'
#
loop_
_entity.id
_entity.type
_entity.pdbx_description
1 polymer ?
#
loop_
_entity_poly.entity_id
_entity_poly.type
_entity_poly.pdbx_seq_one_letter_code
_entity_poly.pdbx_strand_id
1 'polypeptide(L)'
;MTSRSRISGLLVHHVLVLGVAVTLLRTLALEEARPTPRMYPRVPPPDGLLQREEEYVAWLDSYVAWLVRVARSHQRRFVGLTCASGLSALAISPAVAVRAPIWVSAALGFITAACQFLLVVGQDQKLYLLIHEQSVKLQKIRRDFGFDTDSTQDGWTMRRRFTEFRQAVEKIKEDYGSQVFRVKGQEPPPPPQTAIAG
;
A
#
# COMPACT_ATOMS: atom_id res chain seq x y z
N MET A 1 -11.99 42.77 28.01
CA MET A 1 -11.30 41.60 27.43
C MET A 1 -11.37 41.69 25.91
N THR A 2 -10.28 42.12 25.31
CA THR A 2 -10.18 42.70 23.96
C THR A 2 -10.02 41.63 22.88
N SER A 3 -10.72 41.78 21.75
CA SER A 3 -10.64 41.05 20.47
C SER A 3 -9.34 40.25 20.19
N ARG A 4 -8.16 40.80 20.51
CA ARG A 4 -6.86 40.13 20.41
C ARG A 4 -6.75 38.79 21.19
N SER A 5 -7.37 38.64 22.36
CA SER A 5 -7.30 37.39 23.13
C SER A 5 -8.13 36.26 22.50
N ARG A 6 -9.22 36.58 21.79
CA ARG A 6 -10.04 35.61 21.06
C ARG A 6 -9.34 35.11 19.79
N ILE A 7 -8.68 36.00 19.05
CA ILE A 7 -7.89 35.66 17.86
C ILE A 7 -6.67 34.81 18.26
N SER A 8 -5.99 35.18 19.35
CA SER A 8 -4.89 34.37 19.91
C SER A 8 -5.36 33.00 20.40
N GLY A 9 -6.53 32.91 21.04
CA GLY A 9 -7.09 31.64 21.49
C GLY A 9 -7.48 30.71 20.32
N LEU A 10 -8.09 31.25 19.27
CA LEU A 10 -8.44 30.51 18.06
C LEU A 10 -7.19 30.03 17.29
N LEU A 11 -6.17 30.89 17.16
CA LEU A 11 -4.89 30.51 16.55
C LEU A 11 -4.20 29.40 17.34
N VAL A 12 -4.12 29.52 18.66
CA VAL A 12 -3.54 28.47 19.51
C VAL A 12 -4.33 27.18 19.36
N HIS A 13 -5.66 27.22 19.36
CA HIS A 13 -6.50 26.04 19.19
C HIS A 13 -6.30 25.39 17.82
N HIS A 14 -6.24 26.17 16.74
CA HIS A 14 -5.99 25.65 15.40
C HIS A 14 -4.57 25.09 15.25
N VAL A 15 -3.55 25.72 15.82
CA VAL A 15 -2.18 25.18 15.84
C VAL A 15 -2.11 23.88 16.64
N LEU A 16 -2.87 23.77 17.74
CA LEU A 16 -2.94 22.55 18.55
C LEU A 16 -3.66 21.43 17.79
N VAL A 17 -4.78 21.73 17.12
CA VAL A 17 -5.50 20.76 16.28
C VAL A 17 -4.65 20.33 15.09
N LEU A 18 -3.95 21.25 14.43
CA LEU A 18 -3.04 20.94 13.32
C LEU A 18 -1.84 20.12 13.81
N GLY A 19 -1.29 20.47 14.97
CA GLY A 19 -0.19 19.76 15.62
C GLY A 19 -0.58 18.33 15.99
N VAL A 20 -1.75 18.15 16.62
CA VAL A 20 -2.32 16.84 16.97
C VAL A 20 -2.62 16.03 15.72
N ALA A 21 -3.24 16.63 14.70
CA ALA A 21 -3.52 15.99 13.43
C ALA A 21 -2.23 15.55 12.71
N VAL A 22 -1.19 16.39 12.69
CA VAL A 22 0.12 16.06 12.12
C VAL A 22 0.81 14.96 12.92
N THR A 23 0.77 15.00 14.25
CA THR A 23 1.33 13.92 15.08
C THR A 23 0.59 12.61 14.89
N LEU A 24 -0.75 12.63 14.80
CA LEU A 24 -1.56 11.44 14.55
C LEU A 24 -1.33 10.89 13.15
N LEU A 25 -1.25 11.75 12.13
CA LEU A 25 -0.89 11.34 10.77
C LEU A 25 0.51 10.76 10.72
N ARG A 26 1.46 11.36 11.44
CA ARG A 26 2.82 10.86 11.52
C ARG A 26 2.88 9.52 12.25
N THR A 27 2.16 9.33 13.35
CA THR A 27 2.11 8.04 14.06
C THR A 27 1.41 6.98 13.24
N LEU A 28 0.25 7.26 12.65
CA LEU A 28 -0.48 6.32 11.79
C LEU A 28 0.33 5.96 10.53
N ALA A 29 0.97 6.94 9.88
CA ALA A 29 1.82 6.69 8.73
C ALA A 29 3.12 5.94 9.10
N LEU A 30 3.65 6.12 10.32
CA LEU A 30 4.84 5.40 10.79
C LEU A 30 4.51 3.97 11.27
N GLU A 31 3.34 3.76 11.88
CA GLU A 31 2.84 2.46 12.30
C GLU A 31 2.48 1.58 11.09
N GLU A 32 1.80 2.13 10.07
CA GLU A 32 1.53 1.39 8.83
C GLU A 32 2.80 1.16 7.99
N ALA A 33 3.78 2.07 8.02
CA ALA A 33 4.96 1.99 7.15
C ALA A 33 6.01 0.95 7.60
N ARG A 34 5.93 0.46 8.84
CA ARG A 34 6.87 -0.56 9.34
C ARG A 34 6.11 -1.87 9.61
N PRO A 35 5.91 -2.72 8.58
CA PRO A 35 5.74 -4.14 8.87
C PRO A 35 6.96 -4.53 9.70
N THR A 36 6.73 -4.94 10.95
CA THR A 36 7.80 -5.31 11.86
C THR A 36 8.70 -6.29 11.12
N PRO A 37 9.99 -6.00 10.87
CA PRO A 37 10.87 -6.87 10.10
C PRO A 37 10.96 -8.30 10.69
N ARG A 38 10.57 -8.43 11.97
CA ARG A 38 10.50 -9.67 12.74
C ARG A 38 9.17 -10.42 12.67
N MET A 39 8.09 -9.83 12.13
CA MET A 39 6.78 -10.50 12.08
C MET A 39 6.77 -11.68 11.12
N TYR A 40 7.65 -11.67 10.12
CA TYR A 40 7.72 -12.71 9.10
C TYR A 40 9.19 -13.04 8.80
N PRO A 41 9.78 -14.06 9.45
CA PRO A 41 11.12 -14.51 9.13
C PRO A 41 11.21 -14.91 7.65
N ARG A 42 12.34 -14.59 7.01
CA ARG A 42 12.65 -15.10 5.67
C ARG A 42 12.80 -16.61 5.77
N VAL A 43 11.93 -17.35 5.08
CA VAL A 43 12.01 -18.80 4.98
C VAL A 43 12.82 -19.13 3.73
N PRO A 44 13.93 -19.89 3.85
CA PRO A 44 14.72 -20.30 2.69
C PRO A 44 13.88 -21.15 1.73
N PRO A 45 14.26 -21.26 0.44
CA PRO A 45 13.69 -22.28 -0.44
C PRO A 45 13.90 -23.67 0.16
N PRO A 46 12.88 -24.55 0.10
CA PRO A 46 13.04 -25.93 0.54
C PRO A 46 14.03 -26.66 -0.38
N ASP A 47 14.82 -27.56 0.21
CA ASP A 47 15.81 -28.35 -0.51
C ASP A 47 15.14 -29.35 -1.47
N GLY A 48 15.83 -29.72 -2.55
CA GLY A 48 15.36 -30.74 -3.49
C GLY A 48 14.43 -30.24 -4.60
N LEU A 49 14.29 -28.93 -4.78
CA LEU A 49 13.66 -28.30 -5.95
C LEU A 49 14.49 -28.51 -7.23
N LEU A 50 13.82 -28.53 -8.38
CA LEU A 50 14.50 -28.40 -9.68
C LEU A 50 14.88 -26.93 -9.91
N GLN A 51 15.92 -26.68 -10.71
CA GLN A 51 16.40 -25.33 -11.04
C GLN A 51 15.27 -24.38 -11.52
N ARG A 52 14.34 -24.87 -12.36
CA ARG A 52 13.20 -24.06 -12.82
C ARG A 52 12.21 -23.70 -11.70
N GLU A 53 12.07 -24.58 -10.72
CA GLU A 53 11.18 -24.38 -9.57
C GLU A 53 11.81 -23.36 -8.61
N GLU A 54 13.13 -23.43 -8.40
CA GLU A 54 13.91 -22.42 -7.68
C GLU A 54 13.80 -21.04 -8.34
N GLU A 55 13.92 -20.98 -9.67
CA GLU A 55 13.73 -19.75 -10.44
C GLU A 55 12.34 -19.14 -10.24
N TYR A 56 11.28 -19.98 -10.24
CA TYR A 56 9.91 -19.51 -10.00
C TYR A 56 9.73 -18.98 -8.58
N VAL A 57 10.31 -19.66 -7.59
CA VAL A 57 10.28 -19.23 -6.19
C VAL A 57 11.01 -17.90 -6.01
N ALA A 58 12.20 -17.75 -6.59
CA ALA A 58 12.97 -16.51 -6.56
C ALA A 58 12.27 -15.35 -7.29
N TRP A 59 11.61 -15.66 -8.42
CA TRP A 59 10.74 -14.72 -9.11
C TRP A 59 9.57 -14.29 -8.21
N LEU A 60 8.91 -15.21 -7.52
CA LEU A 60 7.80 -14.88 -6.62
C LEU A 60 8.24 -13.94 -5.50
N ASP A 61 9.39 -14.19 -4.87
CA ASP A 61 9.95 -13.32 -3.83
C ASP A 61 10.21 -11.90 -4.37
N SER A 62 10.72 -11.81 -5.60
CA SER A 62 10.94 -10.54 -6.30
C SER A 62 9.63 -9.83 -6.66
N TYR A 63 8.62 -10.59 -7.08
CA TYR A 63 7.29 -10.11 -7.43
C TYR A 63 6.55 -9.56 -6.20
N VAL A 64 6.59 -10.27 -5.07
CA VAL A 64 6.03 -9.80 -3.79
C VAL A 64 6.70 -8.50 -3.36
N ALA A 65 8.04 -8.41 -3.44
CA ALA A 65 8.76 -7.18 -3.14
C ALA A 65 8.34 -6.01 -4.05
N TRP A 66 8.08 -6.29 -5.34
CA TRP A 66 7.55 -5.30 -6.28
C TRP A 66 6.13 -4.85 -5.91
N LEU A 67 5.22 -5.79 -5.61
CA LEU A 67 3.86 -5.47 -5.16
C LEU A 67 3.87 -4.56 -3.93
N VAL A 68 4.69 -4.87 -2.92
CA VAL A 68 4.83 -4.04 -1.71
C VAL A 68 5.30 -2.62 -2.05
N ARG A 69 6.24 -2.46 -3.00
CA ARG A 69 6.68 -1.13 -3.46
C ARG A 69 5.54 -0.37 -4.14
N VAL A 70 4.79 -1.03 -5.00
CA VAL A 70 3.64 -0.42 -5.71
C VAL A 70 2.55 -0.03 -4.71
N ALA A 71 2.19 -0.90 -3.78
CA ALA A 71 1.24 -0.61 -2.70
C ALA A 71 1.65 0.62 -1.91
N ARG A 72 2.92 0.69 -1.46
CA ARG A 72 3.46 1.86 -0.75
C ARG A 72 3.42 3.14 -1.57
N SER A 73 3.64 3.06 -2.88
CA SER A 73 3.54 4.23 -3.76
C SER A 73 2.11 4.77 -3.78
N HIS A 74 1.11 3.90 -3.91
CA HIS A 74 -0.30 4.29 -3.87
C HIS A 74 -0.70 4.83 -2.49
N GLN A 75 -0.26 4.19 -1.39
CA GLN A 75 -0.49 4.69 -0.03
C GLN A 75 0.09 6.10 0.16
N ARG A 76 1.32 6.35 -0.28
CA ARG A 76 1.96 7.69 -0.17
C ARG A 76 1.20 8.76 -0.94
N ARG A 77 0.70 8.43 -2.15
CA ARG A 77 -0.13 9.34 -2.94
C ARG A 77 -1.45 9.65 -2.22
N PHE A 78 -2.14 8.62 -1.75
CA PHE A 78 -3.37 8.76 -0.99
C PHE A 78 -3.19 9.63 0.26
N VAL A 79 -2.20 9.33 1.09
CA VAL A 79 -1.90 10.10 2.31
C VAL A 79 -1.51 11.53 1.95
N GLY A 80 -0.65 11.73 0.95
CA GLY A 80 -0.22 13.07 0.52
C GLY A 80 -1.39 13.95 0.07
N LEU A 81 -2.28 13.42 -0.77
CA LEU A 81 -3.47 14.13 -1.24
C LEU A 81 -4.47 14.39 -0.11
N THR A 82 -4.66 13.42 0.79
CA THR A 82 -5.56 13.56 1.95
C THR A 82 -5.06 14.64 2.90
N CYS A 83 -3.76 14.66 3.21
CA CYS A 83 -3.13 15.71 4.01
C CYS A 83 -3.23 17.08 3.35
N ALA A 84 -2.90 17.20 2.07
CA ALA A 84 -2.98 18.46 1.35
C ALA A 84 -4.41 19.00 1.32
N SER A 85 -5.41 18.13 1.09
CA SER A 85 -6.83 18.48 1.14
C SER A 85 -7.24 18.93 2.54
N GLY A 86 -6.93 18.15 3.57
CA GLY A 86 -7.31 18.45 4.96
C GLY A 86 -6.67 19.74 5.48
N LEU A 87 -5.37 19.94 5.25
CA LEU A 87 -4.66 21.15 5.66
C LEU A 87 -5.20 22.38 4.93
N SER A 88 -5.47 22.26 3.63
CA SER A 88 -6.03 23.37 2.85
C SER A 88 -7.42 23.75 3.33
N ALA A 89 -8.29 22.77 3.63
CA ALA A 89 -9.63 23.00 4.17
C ALA A 89 -9.57 23.67 5.55
N LEU A 90 -8.73 23.17 6.45
CA LEU A 90 -8.55 23.73 7.79
C LEU A 90 -7.97 25.15 7.77
N ALA A 91 -7.20 25.51 6.75
CA ALA A 91 -6.61 26.84 6.59
C ALA A 91 -7.62 27.91 6.11
N ILE A 92 -8.79 27.52 5.61
CA ILE A 92 -9.81 28.48 5.13
C ILE A 92 -10.34 29.33 6.29
N SER A 93 -10.74 28.72 7.40
CA SER A 93 -11.29 29.42 8.58
C SER A 93 -10.34 30.49 9.15
N PRO A 94 -9.03 30.22 9.41
CA PRO A 94 -8.11 31.24 9.86
C PRO A 94 -7.83 32.31 8.78
N ALA A 95 -7.78 31.95 7.49
CA ALA A 95 -7.62 32.94 6.42
C ALA A 95 -8.78 33.97 6.42
N VAL A 96 -10.01 33.49 6.59
CA VAL A 96 -11.20 34.34 6.73
C VAL A 96 -11.15 35.17 8.02
N ALA A 97 -10.73 34.58 9.14
CA ALA A 97 -10.66 35.25 10.43
C ALA A 97 -9.65 36.42 10.47
N VAL A 98 -8.53 36.29 9.76
CA VAL A 98 -7.50 37.34 9.65
C VAL A 98 -7.85 38.37 8.56
N ARG A 99 -9.00 38.21 7.88
CA ARG A 99 -9.42 39.04 6.73
C ARG A 99 -8.36 39.05 5.63
N ALA A 100 -7.77 37.89 5.35
CA ALA A 100 -6.88 37.72 4.22
C ALA A 100 -7.62 38.08 2.92
N PRO A 101 -6.90 38.47 1.86
CA PRO A 101 -7.51 38.71 0.56
C PRO A 101 -8.37 37.52 0.11
N ILE A 102 -9.53 37.79 -0.48
CA ILE A 102 -10.54 36.77 -0.86
C ILE A 102 -9.94 35.65 -1.74
N TRP A 103 -8.94 36.00 -2.57
CA TRP A 103 -8.26 35.03 -3.42
C TRP A 103 -7.55 33.92 -2.63
N VAL A 104 -7.13 34.17 -1.38
CA VAL A 104 -6.44 33.20 -0.53
C VAL A 104 -7.38 32.05 -0.14
N SER A 105 -8.56 32.37 0.40
CA SER A 105 -9.56 31.36 0.73
C SER A 105 -10.09 30.63 -0.52
N ALA A 106 -10.22 31.33 -1.64
CA ALA A 106 -10.63 30.73 -2.91
C ALA A 106 -9.57 29.73 -3.43
N ALA A 107 -8.29 30.08 -3.36
CA ALA A 107 -7.18 29.20 -3.74
C ALA A 107 -7.12 27.94 -2.86
N LEU A 108 -7.29 28.09 -1.53
CA LEU A 108 -7.34 26.96 -0.60
C LEU A 108 -8.55 26.05 -0.86
N GLY A 109 -9.71 26.62 -1.15
CA GLY A 109 -10.91 25.87 -1.56
C GLY A 109 -10.69 25.09 -2.85
N PHE A 110 -10.05 25.70 -3.85
CA PHE A 110 -9.69 25.04 -5.10
C PHE A 110 -8.72 23.87 -4.89
N ILE A 111 -7.65 24.06 -4.11
CA ILE A 111 -6.69 22.99 -3.79
C ILE A 111 -7.40 21.83 -3.10
N THR A 112 -8.27 22.13 -2.13
CA THR A 112 -9.08 21.12 -1.43
C THR A 112 -9.90 20.29 -2.42
N ALA A 113 -10.65 20.96 -3.31
CA ALA A 113 -11.49 20.30 -4.31
C ALA A 113 -10.67 19.48 -5.32
N ALA A 114 -9.55 20.02 -5.81
CA ALA A 114 -8.66 19.33 -6.74
C ALA A 114 -8.07 18.05 -6.11
N CYS A 115 -7.62 18.12 -4.85
CA CYS A 115 -7.14 16.93 -4.14
C CYS A 115 -8.25 15.89 -3.94
N GLN A 116 -9.47 16.29 -3.58
CA GLN A 116 -10.62 15.38 -3.45
C GLN A 116 -10.96 14.72 -4.78
N PHE A 117 -10.95 15.48 -5.88
CA PHE A 117 -11.16 14.92 -7.21
C PHE A 117 -10.10 13.87 -7.57
N LEU A 118 -8.82 14.17 -7.32
CA LEU A 118 -7.73 13.22 -7.54
C LEU A 118 -7.84 11.96 -6.66
N LEU A 119 -8.31 12.08 -5.42
CA LEU A 119 -8.56 10.94 -4.53
C LEU A 119 -9.67 10.03 -5.08
N VAL A 120 -10.78 10.61 -5.56
CA VAL A 120 -11.91 9.87 -6.13
C VAL A 120 -11.54 9.18 -7.44
N VAL A 121 -10.83 9.88 -8.33
CA VAL A 121 -10.42 9.35 -9.63
C VAL A 121 -9.29 8.32 -9.49
N GLY A 122 -8.31 8.59 -8.63
CA GLY A 122 -7.14 7.73 -8.47
C GLY A 122 -7.44 6.40 -7.78
N GLN A 123 -8.47 6.35 -6.92
CA GLN A 123 -8.80 5.18 -6.08
C GLN A 123 -7.58 4.59 -5.35
N ASP A 124 -6.59 5.44 -5.03
CA ASP A 124 -5.27 5.02 -4.53
C ASP A 124 -5.36 4.22 -3.23
N GLN A 125 -6.34 4.53 -2.37
CA GLN A 125 -6.61 3.78 -1.14
C GLN A 125 -7.03 2.34 -1.44
N LYS A 126 -7.95 2.15 -2.39
CA LYS A 126 -8.46 0.83 -2.78
C LYS A 126 -7.37 0.00 -3.45
N LEU A 127 -6.58 0.63 -4.34
CA LEU A 127 -5.43 -0.01 -4.98
C LEU A 127 -4.38 -0.44 -3.97
N TYR A 128 -4.03 0.44 -3.02
CA TYR A 128 -3.11 0.13 -1.94
C TYR A 128 -3.55 -1.12 -1.17
N LEU A 129 -4.80 -1.15 -0.69
CA LEU A 129 -5.32 -2.26 0.11
C LEU A 129 -5.33 -3.57 -0.67
N LEU A 130 -5.79 -3.57 -1.93
CA LEU A 130 -5.84 -4.77 -2.77
C LEU A 130 -4.44 -5.34 -3.04
N ILE A 131 -3.49 -4.49 -3.44
CA ILE A 131 -2.12 -4.92 -3.76
C ILE A 131 -1.39 -5.37 -2.48
N HIS A 132 -1.65 -4.71 -1.36
CA HIS A 132 -1.11 -5.11 -0.07
C HIS A 132 -1.66 -6.48 0.35
N GLU A 133 -2.96 -6.69 0.29
CA GLU A 133 -3.58 -7.98 0.62
C GLU A 133 -3.06 -9.11 -0.29
N GLN A 134 -2.93 -8.85 -1.59
CA GLN A 134 -2.32 -9.79 -2.54
C GLN A 134 -0.90 -10.17 -2.10
N SER A 135 -0.08 -9.18 -1.74
CA SER A 135 1.31 -9.42 -1.29
C SER A 135 1.37 -10.28 -0.02
N VAL A 136 0.46 -10.03 0.93
CA VAL A 136 0.37 -10.80 2.18
C VAL A 136 -0.05 -12.24 1.91
N LYS A 137 -1.06 -12.47 1.06
CA LYS A 137 -1.52 -13.82 0.73
C LYS A 137 -0.46 -14.61 -0.03
N LEU A 138 0.23 -14.00 -1.00
CA LEU A 138 1.35 -14.62 -1.71
C LEU A 138 2.50 -14.98 -0.76
N GLN A 139 2.85 -14.07 0.16
CA GLN A 139 3.89 -14.34 1.15
C GLN A 139 3.51 -15.45 2.13
N LYS A 140 2.22 -15.55 2.49
CA LYS A 140 1.70 -16.66 3.29
C LYS A 140 1.86 -17.99 2.56
N ILE A 141 1.36 -18.10 1.32
CA ILE A 141 1.48 -19.33 0.51
C ILE A 141 2.95 -19.73 0.33
N ARG A 142 3.83 -18.77 0.07
CA ARG A 142 5.27 -19.03 -0.05
C ARG A 142 5.87 -19.63 1.23
N ARG A 143 5.40 -19.16 2.38
CA ARG A 143 5.83 -19.65 3.69
C ARG A 143 5.27 -21.04 3.98
N ASP A 144 3.98 -21.25 3.73
CA ASP A 144 3.32 -22.54 3.93
C ASP A 144 4.03 -23.62 3.10
N PHE A 145 4.36 -23.30 1.84
CA PHE A 145 5.19 -24.18 0.99
C PHE A 145 6.57 -24.48 1.59
N GLY A 146 7.22 -23.51 2.23
CA GLY A 146 8.51 -23.71 2.87
C GLY A 146 8.46 -24.52 4.17
N PHE A 147 7.37 -24.42 4.95
CA PHE A 147 7.22 -25.16 6.20
C PHE A 147 6.72 -26.58 6.00
N ASP A 148 5.82 -26.79 5.04
CA ASP A 148 5.26 -28.12 4.83
C ASP A 148 6.31 -29.07 4.25
N THR A 149 7.34 -28.53 3.59
CA THR A 149 8.32 -29.30 2.82
C THR A 149 9.53 -29.70 3.68
N ASP A 150 9.61 -30.98 4.03
CA ASP A 150 10.75 -31.56 4.73
C ASP A 150 11.87 -31.96 3.76
N SER A 151 13.13 -31.79 4.19
CA SER A 151 14.34 -32.13 3.42
C SER A 151 14.51 -33.63 3.13
N THR A 152 13.63 -34.49 3.69
CA THR A 152 13.62 -35.95 3.49
C THR A 152 12.50 -36.43 2.56
N GLN A 153 11.76 -35.53 1.92
CA GLN A 153 10.65 -35.91 1.02
C GLN A 153 11.15 -36.54 -0.28
N ASP A 154 10.40 -37.54 -0.75
CA ASP A 154 10.63 -38.14 -2.07
C ASP A 154 10.45 -37.11 -3.18
N GLY A 155 11.23 -37.29 -4.25
CA GLY A 155 11.26 -36.38 -5.37
C GLY A 155 9.89 -36.20 -6.00
N TRP A 156 9.07 -37.26 -6.12
CA TRP A 156 7.73 -37.15 -6.69
C TRP A 156 6.78 -36.31 -5.83
N THR A 157 6.81 -36.50 -4.51
CA THR A 157 6.00 -35.73 -3.56
C THR A 157 6.33 -34.25 -3.59
N MET A 158 7.62 -33.91 -3.73
CA MET A 158 8.08 -32.53 -3.88
C MET A 158 7.48 -31.84 -5.10
N ARG A 159 7.44 -32.52 -6.26
CA ARG A 159 6.93 -31.93 -7.52
C ARG A 159 5.42 -31.72 -7.47
N ARG A 160 4.70 -32.66 -6.85
CA ARG A 160 3.27 -32.51 -6.62
C ARG A 160 2.97 -31.28 -5.76
N ARG A 161 3.70 -31.11 -4.67
CA ARG A 161 3.55 -29.95 -3.77
C ARG A 161 3.92 -28.64 -4.44
N PHE A 162 4.99 -28.62 -5.24
CA PHE A 162 5.32 -27.44 -6.04
C PHE A 162 4.21 -27.09 -7.03
N THR A 163 3.59 -28.09 -7.67
CA THR A 163 2.45 -27.87 -8.57
C THR A 163 1.25 -27.28 -7.84
N GLU A 164 0.90 -27.81 -6.66
CA GLU A 164 -0.20 -27.30 -5.82
C GLU A 164 0.09 -25.85 -5.36
N PHE A 165 1.32 -25.57 -4.93
CA PHE A 165 1.81 -24.24 -4.60
C PHE A 165 1.66 -23.26 -5.78
N ARG A 166 2.14 -23.65 -6.96
CA ARG A 166 2.08 -22.83 -8.18
C ARG A 166 0.65 -22.53 -8.58
N GLN A 167 -0.24 -23.53 -8.55
CA GLN A 167 -1.67 -23.33 -8.83
C GLN A 167 -2.30 -22.32 -7.88
N ALA A 168 -1.97 -22.39 -6.58
CA ALA A 168 -2.47 -21.46 -5.59
C ALA A 168 -1.94 -20.03 -5.82
N VAL A 169 -0.67 -19.87 -6.21
CA VAL A 169 -0.07 -18.57 -6.57
C VAL A 169 -0.76 -17.97 -7.80
N GLU A 170 -0.93 -18.75 -8.88
CA GLU A 170 -1.58 -18.26 -10.11
C GLU A 170 -3.04 -17.90 -9.87
N LYS A 171 -3.78 -18.68 -9.07
CA LYS A 171 -5.14 -18.35 -8.67
C LYS A 171 -5.23 -17.00 -7.95
N ILE A 172 -4.34 -16.72 -7.00
CA ILE A 172 -4.29 -15.40 -6.34
C ILE A 172 -3.99 -14.30 -7.35
N LYS A 173 -3.04 -14.51 -8.26
CA LYS A 173 -2.71 -13.52 -9.28
C LYS A 173 -3.91 -13.21 -10.18
N GLU A 174 -4.71 -14.20 -10.54
CA GLU A 174 -5.91 -14.04 -11.35
C GLU A 174 -7.03 -13.31 -10.57
N ASP A 175 -7.32 -13.77 -9.35
CA ASP A 175 -8.36 -13.18 -8.49
C ASP A 175 -8.10 -11.69 -8.22
N TYR A 176 -6.86 -11.34 -7.91
CA TYR A 176 -6.45 -9.95 -7.66
C TYR A 176 -6.18 -9.17 -8.94
N GLY A 177 -5.65 -9.81 -9.98
CA GLY A 177 -5.44 -9.21 -11.29
C GLY A 177 -6.76 -8.71 -11.89
N SER A 178 -7.82 -9.52 -11.80
CA SER A 178 -9.18 -9.12 -12.20
C SER A 178 -9.69 -7.92 -11.39
N GLN A 179 -9.44 -7.89 -10.08
CA GLN A 179 -9.85 -6.78 -9.23
C GLN A 179 -9.06 -5.49 -9.49
N VAL A 180 -7.76 -5.60 -9.71
CA VAL A 180 -6.89 -4.46 -10.06
C VAL A 180 -7.21 -3.95 -11.46
N PHE A 181 -7.47 -4.84 -12.42
CA PHE A 181 -7.91 -4.47 -13.77
C PHE A 181 -9.25 -3.73 -13.74
N ARG A 182 -10.21 -4.18 -12.94
CA ARG A 182 -11.48 -3.47 -12.72
C ARG A 182 -11.30 -2.07 -12.12
N VAL A 183 -10.20 -1.83 -11.41
CA VAL A 183 -9.90 -0.53 -10.78
C VAL A 183 -9.09 0.39 -11.71
N LYS A 184 -8.23 -0.17 -12.59
CA LYS A 184 -7.20 0.62 -13.30
C LYS A 184 -7.05 0.34 -14.80
N GLY A 185 -7.57 -0.77 -15.31
CA GLY A 185 -7.37 -1.22 -16.70
C GLY A 185 -5.91 -1.55 -17.07
N GLN A 186 -5.02 -1.78 -16.09
CA GLN A 186 -3.61 -2.13 -16.34
C GLN A 186 -3.36 -3.62 -16.07
N GLU A 187 -2.76 -4.32 -17.03
CA GLU A 187 -2.33 -5.71 -16.88
C GLU A 187 -1.00 -5.80 -16.10
N PRO A 188 -0.83 -6.82 -15.24
CA PRO A 188 0.44 -7.08 -14.55
C PRO A 188 1.53 -7.55 -15.53
N PRO A 189 2.82 -7.38 -15.17
CA PRO A 189 3.92 -7.85 -16.02
C PRO A 189 3.85 -9.37 -16.25
N PRO A 190 4.10 -9.86 -17.47
CA PRO A 190 4.01 -11.28 -17.78
C PRO A 190 5.08 -12.08 -17.02
N PRO A 191 4.78 -13.33 -16.62
CA PRO A 191 5.78 -14.21 -16.03
C PRO A 191 6.88 -14.57 -17.05
N PRO A 192 8.10 -14.92 -16.60
CA PRO A 192 9.18 -15.34 -17.49
C PRO A 192 8.76 -16.57 -18.32
N GLN A 193 9.04 -16.54 -19.63
CA GLN A 193 8.60 -17.58 -20.58
C GLN A 193 9.11 -18.98 -20.24
N THR A 194 10.24 -19.07 -19.54
CA THR A 194 10.83 -20.33 -19.05
C THR A 194 9.97 -21.03 -18.00
N ALA A 195 9.09 -20.30 -17.31
CA ALA A 195 8.15 -20.86 -16.33
C ALA A 195 6.83 -21.31 -16.97
N ILE A 196 6.50 -20.89 -18.19
CA ILE A 196 5.18 -21.12 -18.81
C ILE A 196 5.12 -22.45 -19.58
N ALA A 197 6.26 -22.93 -20.10
CA ALA A 197 6.32 -24.21 -20.81
C ALA A 197 6.38 -25.40 -19.83
N GLY A 198 5.20 -25.94 -19.52
CA GLY A 198 4.97 -27.20 -18.79
C GLY A 198 3.55 -27.67 -19.03
#